data_AF-A0A4Z2EBK9-F1
#
_entry.id   AF-A0A4Z2EBK9-F1
#
_cell.length_a   1.000
_cell.length_b   1.000
_cell.length_c   1.000
_cell.angle_alpha   90.00
_cell.angle_beta   90.00
_cell.angle_gamma   90.00
#
_symmetry.space_group_name_H-M   'P 1'
#
loop_
_entity.id
_entity.type
_entity.pdbx_description
1 polymer ?
#
loop_
_entity_poly.entity_id
_entity_poly.type
_entity_poly.pdbx_seq_one_letter_code
_entity_poly.pdbx_strand_id
1 'polypeptide(L)'
;MASGMYMGELVRLILVKMAKEGLLFEGRITPELLTKGKVETKHVSAIEKSKEGLKKCMETLTRLGVEPSAEDCLAVQHVCTIVSFRSANLVAATLGAILARLKESRGAARLRTTVGIDGSLYKMHPQ
;
A
#
# COMPACT_ATOMS: atom_id res chain seq x y z
N MET A 1 -10.48 -1.21 2.42
CA MET A 1 -9.22 -1.85 2.83
C MET A 1 -8.44 -2.49 1.68
N ALA A 2 -9.04 -2.69 0.49
CA ALA A 2 -8.33 -3.27 -0.67
C ALA A 2 -8.25 -2.36 -1.91
N SER A 3 -9.11 -1.32 -2.01
CA SER A 3 -9.14 -0.45 -3.19
C SER A 3 -7.96 0.54 -3.21
N GLY A 4 -7.39 0.71 -4.41
CA GLY A 4 -6.34 1.69 -4.68
C GLY A 4 -6.77 3.15 -4.51
N MET A 5 -8.05 3.47 -4.34
CA MET A 5 -8.42 4.84 -3.97
C MET A 5 -8.02 5.19 -2.53
N TYR A 6 -7.97 4.20 -1.64
CA TYR A 6 -7.82 4.41 -0.19
C TYR A 6 -6.47 3.99 0.37
N MET A 7 -5.67 3.25 -0.39
CA MET A 7 -4.39 2.70 0.08
C MET A 7 -3.40 3.82 0.43
N GLY A 8 -3.22 4.79 -0.48
CA GLY A 8 -2.36 5.95 -0.24
C GLY A 8 -2.83 6.80 0.96
N GLU A 9 -4.14 6.97 1.11
CA GLU A 9 -4.70 7.71 2.26
C GLU A 9 -4.47 6.98 3.58
N LEU A 10 -4.54 5.65 3.59
CA LEU A 10 -4.21 4.87 4.79
C LEU A 10 -2.73 5.01 5.15
N VAL A 11 -1.84 4.96 4.16
CA VAL A 11 -0.41 5.24 4.37
C VAL A 11 -0.23 6.65 4.96
N ARG A 12 -0.86 7.68 4.37
CA ARG A 12 -0.79 9.06 4.86
C ARG A 12 -1.17 9.18 6.34
N LEU A 13 -2.28 8.56 6.74
CA LEU A 13 -2.74 8.60 8.14
C LEU A 13 -1.76 7.94 9.10
N ILE A 14 -1.12 6.83 8.70
CA ILE A 14 -0.07 6.18 9.49
C ILE A 14 1.15 7.10 9.61
N LEU A 15 1.59 7.72 8.51
CA LEU A 15 2.73 8.65 8.52
C LEU A 15 2.45 9.86 9.41
N VAL A 16 1.25 10.45 9.33
CA VAL A 16 0.83 11.55 10.22
C VAL A 16 0.88 11.12 11.68
N LYS A 17 0.41 9.90 12.00
CA LYS A 17 0.44 9.39 13.37
C LYS A 17 1.88 9.21 13.86
N MET A 18 2.73 8.56 13.08
CA MET A 18 4.14 8.35 13.41
C MET A 18 4.90 9.67 13.57
N ALA A 19 4.63 10.66 12.71
CA ALA A 19 5.19 12.00 12.85
C ALA A 19 4.70 12.68 14.13
N LYS A 20 3.41 12.61 14.49
CA LYS A 20 2.91 13.16 15.77
C LYS A 20 3.58 12.53 17.00
N GLU A 21 3.98 11.27 16.89
CA GLU A 21 4.68 10.53 17.95
C GLU A 21 6.21 10.75 17.92
N GLY A 22 6.73 11.57 17.01
CA GLY A 22 8.16 11.84 16.88
C GLY A 22 8.98 10.71 16.24
N LEU A 23 8.30 9.68 15.69
CA LEU A 23 8.94 8.50 15.10
C LEU A 23 9.37 8.71 13.64
N LEU A 24 8.85 9.76 12.99
CA LEU A 24 9.22 10.18 11.65
C LEU A 24 9.46 11.69 11.60
N PHE A 25 10.34 12.11 10.69
CA PHE A 25 10.55 13.51 10.33
C PHE A 25 10.86 14.42 11.52
N GLU A 26 11.49 13.88 12.58
CA GLU A 26 11.76 14.58 13.85
C GLU A 26 10.51 15.22 14.49
N GLY A 27 9.33 14.65 14.24
CA GLY A 27 8.07 15.20 14.73
C GLY A 27 7.45 16.31 13.87
N ARG A 28 8.09 16.70 12.76
CA ARG A 28 7.62 17.78 11.89
C ARG A 28 6.46 17.30 11.01
N ILE A 29 5.41 18.12 10.94
CA ILE A 29 4.21 17.86 10.14
C ILE A 29 3.96 19.05 9.22
N THR A 30 3.73 18.76 7.94
CA THR A 30 3.44 19.76 6.92
C THR A 30 1.95 19.81 6.57
N PRO A 31 1.43 20.95 6.09
CA PRO A 31 0.06 21.05 5.58
C PRO A 31 -0.24 20.03 4.47
N GLU A 32 0.73 19.75 3.61
CA GLU A 32 0.63 18.79 2.51
C GLU A 32 0.46 17.35 3.04
N LEU A 33 1.20 16.97 4.07
CA LEU A 33 1.06 15.65 4.72
C LEU A 33 -0.30 15.51 5.42
N LEU A 34 -0.87 16.60 5.91
CA LEU A 34 -2.21 16.63 6.50
C LEU A 34 -3.34 16.63 5.46
N THR A 35 -3.04 16.98 4.21
CA THR A 35 -4.04 17.11 3.15
C THR A 35 -4.39 15.74 2.57
N LYS A 36 -5.68 15.39 2.65
CA LYS A 36 -6.25 14.16 2.09
C LYS A 36 -5.92 14.03 0.59
N GLY A 37 -5.55 12.82 0.17
CA GLY A 37 -5.32 12.51 -1.25
C GLY A 37 -3.98 13.00 -1.82
N LYS A 38 -3.09 13.62 -1.03
CA LYS A 38 -1.73 13.94 -1.47
C LYS A 38 -0.82 12.71 -1.55
N VAL A 39 -1.14 11.66 -0.79
CA VAL A 39 -0.51 10.35 -0.94
C VAL A 39 -1.45 9.45 -1.73
N GLU A 40 -1.11 9.22 -2.99
CA GLU A 40 -1.87 8.38 -3.91
C GLU A 40 -1.24 6.97 -4.00
N THR A 41 -2.02 6.00 -4.48
CA THR A 41 -1.54 4.63 -4.67
C THR A 41 -0.38 4.51 -5.65
N LYS A 42 -0.28 5.41 -6.64
CA LYS A 42 0.89 5.45 -7.52
C LYS A 42 2.19 5.74 -6.75
N HIS A 43 2.13 6.49 -5.65
CA HIS A 43 3.27 6.75 -4.79
C HIS A 43 3.63 5.47 -4.02
N VAL A 44 2.62 4.80 -3.42
CA VAL A 44 2.82 3.51 -2.73
C VAL A 44 3.47 2.48 -3.66
N SER A 45 2.92 2.29 -4.87
CA SER A 45 3.49 1.38 -5.86
C SER A 45 4.89 1.77 -6.34
N ALA A 46 5.21 3.08 -6.39
CA ALA A 46 6.55 3.53 -6.76
C ALA A 46 7.58 3.28 -5.65
N ILE A 47 7.18 3.51 -4.38
CA ILE A 47 8.02 3.34 -3.19
C ILE A 47 8.36 1.87 -2.95
N GLU A 48 7.44 0.94 -3.26
CA GLU A 48 7.68 -0.49 -3.11
C GLU A 48 8.54 -1.13 -4.22
N LYS A 49 8.89 -0.40 -5.28
CA LYS A 49 9.75 -0.94 -6.35
C LYS A 49 11.19 -1.16 -5.84
N SER A 50 11.72 -2.35 -6.07
CA SER A 50 12.98 -2.82 -5.47
C SER A 50 14.24 -2.00 -5.79
N LYS A 51 14.38 -1.46 -7.01
CA LYS A 51 15.61 -0.74 -7.42
C LYS A 51 15.58 0.77 -7.16
N GLU A 52 14.41 1.39 -7.25
CA GLU A 52 14.28 2.86 -7.22
C GLU A 52 13.35 3.36 -6.09
N GLY A 53 12.82 2.44 -5.28
CA GLY A 53 11.77 2.73 -4.30
C GLY A 53 12.16 3.78 -3.26
N LEU A 54 13.37 3.69 -2.70
CA LEU A 54 13.86 4.66 -1.72
C LEU A 54 14.07 6.05 -2.33
N LYS A 55 14.59 6.13 -3.56
CA LYS A 55 14.72 7.41 -4.28
C LYS A 55 13.35 8.03 -4.55
N LYS A 56 12.38 7.22 -4.99
CA LYS A 56 11.00 7.66 -5.21
C LYS A 56 10.31 8.06 -3.91
N CYS A 57 10.63 7.40 -2.80
CA CYS A 57 10.18 7.75 -1.46
C CYS A 57 10.68 9.15 -1.08
N MET A 58 11.99 9.37 -1.17
CA MET A 58 12.61 10.68 -0.93
C MET A 58 11.94 11.77 -1.78
N GLU A 59 11.85 11.58 -3.10
CA GLU A 59 11.20 12.53 -4.02
C GLU A 59 9.74 12.83 -3.63
N THR A 60 8.99 11.81 -3.24
CA THR A 60 7.57 11.96 -2.84
C THR A 60 7.44 12.72 -1.53
N LEU A 61 8.24 12.37 -0.53
CA LEU A 61 8.24 13.00 0.79
C LEU A 61 8.70 14.46 0.72
N THR A 62 9.75 14.76 -0.06
CA THR A 62 10.17 16.15 -0.32
C THR A 62 9.07 16.96 -1.00
N ARG A 63 8.30 16.37 -1.92
CA ARG A 63 7.12 17.04 -2.52
C ARG A 63 5.97 17.27 -1.54
N LEU A 64 5.92 16.54 -0.43
CA LEU A 64 5.01 16.77 0.69
C LEU A 64 5.60 17.80 1.69
N GLY A 65 6.71 18.44 1.35
CA GLY A 65 7.32 19.51 2.15
C GLY A 65 8.12 19.03 3.37
N VAL A 66 8.30 17.72 3.54
CA VAL A 66 9.15 17.18 4.61
C VAL A 66 10.58 16.95 4.12
N GLU A 67 11.55 17.00 5.04
CA GLU A 67 12.95 16.67 4.78
C GLU A 67 13.24 15.30 5.44
N PRO A 68 13.03 14.18 4.73
CA PRO A 68 13.20 12.87 5.33
C PRO A 68 14.67 12.47 5.41
N SER A 69 15.03 11.75 6.46
CA SER A 69 16.28 10.99 6.54
C SER A 69 16.20 9.70 5.71
N ALA A 70 17.34 9.01 5.56
CA ALA A 70 17.36 7.68 4.95
C ALA A 70 16.54 6.66 5.75
N GLU A 71 16.54 6.79 7.09
CA GLU A 71 15.76 5.93 8.00
C GLU A 71 14.26 6.19 7.85
N ASP A 72 13.84 7.46 7.71
CA ASP A 72 12.45 7.80 7.43
C ASP A 72 11.97 7.15 6.12
N CYS A 73 12.79 7.17 5.07
CA CYS A 73 12.45 6.55 3.79
C CYS A 73 12.29 5.03 3.91
N LEU A 74 13.15 4.37 4.68
CA LEU A 74 13.04 2.93 4.96
C LEU A 74 11.76 2.61 5.74
N ALA A 75 11.47 3.39 6.78
CA ALA A 75 10.26 3.22 7.58
C ALA A 75 8.99 3.44 6.74
N VAL A 76 8.96 4.47 5.90
CA VAL A 76 7.85 4.75 4.98
C VAL A 76 7.67 3.63 3.97
N GLN A 77 8.76 3.11 3.39
CA GLN A 77 8.70 1.94 2.50
C GLN A 77 8.11 0.72 3.21
N HIS A 78 8.50 0.48 4.46
CA HIS A 78 7.96 -0.62 5.25
C HIS A 78 6.46 -0.44 5.55
N VAL A 79 6.02 0.78 5.87
CA VAL A 79 4.59 1.11 6.03
C VAL A 79 3.81 0.83 4.75
N CYS A 80 4.35 1.23 3.59
CA CYS A 80 3.75 0.92 2.29
C CYS A 80 3.55 -0.60 2.14
N THR A 81 4.60 -1.39 2.33
CA THR A 81 4.56 -2.86 2.23
C THR A 81 3.54 -3.49 3.19
N ILE A 82 3.46 -3.04 4.44
CA ILE A 82 2.46 -3.56 5.39
C ILE A 82 1.04 -3.31 4.88
N VAL A 83 0.79 -2.09 4.39
CA VAL A 83 -0.54 -1.68 3.92
C VAL A 83 -0.94 -2.44 2.65
N SER A 84 -0.04 -2.57 1.68
CA SER A 84 -0.28 -3.29 0.43
C SER A 84 -0.45 -4.79 0.68
N PHE A 85 0.44 -5.41 1.46
CA PHE A 85 0.39 -6.83 1.79
C PHE A 85 -0.89 -7.21 2.55
N ARG A 86 -1.32 -6.38 3.52
CA ARG A 86 -2.61 -6.58 4.18
C ARG A 86 -3.77 -6.52 3.19
N SER A 87 -3.72 -5.58 2.24
CA SER A 87 -4.76 -5.44 1.21
C SER A 87 -4.82 -6.68 0.31
N ALA A 88 -3.66 -7.18 -0.13
CA ALA A 88 -3.54 -8.38 -0.94
C ALA A 88 -4.06 -9.62 -0.19
N ASN A 89 -3.70 -9.80 1.08
CA ASN A 89 -4.14 -10.93 1.89
C ASN A 89 -5.66 -10.95 2.12
N LEU A 90 -6.29 -9.80 2.33
CA LEU A 90 -7.75 -9.72 2.46
C LEU A 90 -8.46 -10.14 1.16
N VAL A 91 -7.92 -9.73 0.01
CA VAL A 91 -8.44 -10.14 -1.30
C VAL A 91 -8.22 -11.63 -1.53
N ALA A 92 -7.02 -12.14 -1.21
CA ALA A 92 -6.67 -13.55 -1.34
C ALA A 92 -7.56 -14.45 -0.46
N ALA A 93 -7.82 -14.06 0.80
CA ALA A 93 -8.72 -14.78 1.69
C ALA A 93 -10.15 -14.83 1.14
N THR A 94 -10.65 -13.70 0.62
CA THR A 94 -11.99 -13.63 0.00
C THR A 94 -12.08 -14.52 -1.24
N LEU A 95 -11.08 -14.45 -2.12
CA LEU A 95 -11.01 -15.30 -3.30
C LEU A 95 -10.92 -16.78 -2.91
N GLY A 96 -10.09 -17.12 -1.92
CA GLY A 96 -9.97 -18.46 -1.37
C GLY A 96 -11.31 -19.02 -0.87
N ALA A 97 -12.09 -18.22 -0.17
CA ALA A 97 -13.43 -18.60 0.30
C ALA A 97 -14.41 -18.86 -0.87
N ILE A 98 -14.40 -18.00 -1.90
CA ILE A 98 -15.24 -18.19 -3.10
C ILE A 98 -14.85 -19.48 -3.83
N LEU A 99 -13.55 -19.72 -4.03
CA LEU A 99 -13.05 -20.91 -4.69
C LEU A 99 -13.36 -22.19 -3.89
N ALA A 100 -13.24 -22.14 -2.56
CA ALA A 100 -13.62 -23.25 -1.69
C ALA A 100 -15.12 -23.57 -1.82
N ARG A 101 -15.98 -22.54 -1.80
CA ARG A 101 -17.42 -22.70 -1.98
C ARG A 101 -17.78 -23.25 -3.36
N LEU A 102 -17.11 -22.81 -4.42
CA LEU A 102 -17.31 -23.33 -5.78
C LEU A 102 -16.89 -24.79 -5.91
N LYS A 103 -15.81 -25.19 -5.25
CA LYS A 103 -15.34 -26.58 -5.19
C LYS A 103 -16.39 -27.47 -4.52
N GLU A 104 -16.87 -27.05 -3.36
CA GLU A 104 -17.89 -27.78 -2.57
C GLU A 104 -19.20 -27.92 -3.33
N SER A 105 -19.73 -26.83 -3.90
CA SER A 105 -20.99 -26.84 -4.66
C SER A 105 -20.97 -27.73 -5.89
N ARG A 106 -19.77 -28.05 -6.43
CA ARG A 106 -19.60 -28.97 -7.55
C ARG A 106 -19.32 -30.42 -7.13
N GLY A 107 -19.23 -30.70 -5.82
CA GLY A 107 -18.88 -32.02 -5.29
C GLY A 107 -17.50 -32.51 -5.74
N ALA A 108 -16.60 -31.61 -6.16
CA ALA A 108 -15.36 -31.99 -6.82
C ALA A 108 -14.21 -32.13 -5.82
N ALA A 109 -13.47 -33.24 -5.87
CA ALA A 109 -12.26 -33.43 -5.06
C ALA A 109 -11.18 -32.38 -5.36
N ARG A 110 -11.15 -31.86 -6.60
CA ARG A 110 -10.23 -30.80 -7.06
C ARG A 110 -10.97 -29.82 -7.98
N LEU A 111 -10.74 -28.52 -7.82
CA LEU A 111 -11.27 -27.46 -8.69
C LEU A 111 -10.16 -26.93 -9.60
N ARG A 112 -10.36 -26.99 -10.92
CA ARG A 112 -9.56 -26.27 -11.92
C ARG A 112 -10.44 -25.16 -12.50
N THR A 113 -10.03 -23.91 -12.33
CA THR A 113 -10.77 -22.75 -12.81
C THR A 113 -9.81 -21.60 -13.12
N THR A 114 -10.30 -20.58 -13.81
CA THR A 114 -9.56 -19.37 -14.17
C THR A 114 -10.30 -18.17 -13.60
N VAL A 115 -9.58 -17.26 -12.96
CA VAL A 115 -10.12 -16.02 -12.40
C VAL A 115 -9.70 -14.88 -13.33
N GLY A 116 -10.68 -14.20 -13.93
CA GLY A 116 -10.43 -12.96 -14.68
C GLY A 116 -10.21 -11.81 -13.71
N ILE A 117 -9.13 -11.04 -13.91
CA ILE A 117 -8.74 -9.94 -13.02
C ILE A 117 -8.54 -8.67 -13.84
N ASP A 118 -9.06 -7.55 -13.34
CA ASP A 118 -8.81 -6.22 -13.87
C ASP A 118 -8.65 -5.19 -12.73
N GLY A 119 -8.05 -4.05 -13.02
CA GLY A 119 -7.82 -2.95 -12.08
C GLY A 119 -6.40 -2.39 -12.15
N SER A 120 -6.29 -1.07 -12.12
CA SER A 120 -4.99 -0.37 -12.19
C SER A 120 -4.05 -0.75 -11.05
N LEU A 121 -4.56 -0.92 -9.83
CA LEU A 121 -3.77 -1.38 -8.70
C LEU A 121 -3.16 -2.77 -8.97
N TYR A 122 -3.97 -3.74 -9.41
CA TYR A 122 -3.49 -5.09 -9.69
C TYR A 122 -2.47 -5.13 -10.84
N LYS A 123 -2.60 -4.26 -11.84
CA LYS A 123 -1.69 -4.19 -13.00
C LYS A 123 -0.37 -3.49 -12.70
N MET A 124 -0.38 -2.49 -11.81
CA MET A 124 0.72 -1.53 -11.65
C MET A 124 1.49 -1.69 -10.33
N HIS A 125 0.91 -2.38 -9.34
CA HIS A 125 1.56 -2.65 -8.07
C HIS A 125 2.64 -3.73 -8.23
N PRO A 126 3.84 -3.57 -7.65
CA PRO A 126 4.94 -4.52 -7.83
C PRO A 126 4.73 -5.87 -7.13
N GLN A 127 3.81 -5.92 -6.17
CA GLN A 127 3.38 -7.12 -5.43
C GLN A 127 1.93 -7.44 -5.71
#